data_AF-B3PN27-F1
#
_entry.id   AF-B3PN27-F1
#
_cell.length_a   1.000
_cell.length_b   1.000
_cell.length_c   1.000
_cell.angle_alpha   90.00
_cell.angle_beta   90.00
_cell.angle_gamma   90.00
#
_symmetry.space_group_name_H-M   'P 1'
#
loop_
_entity.id
_entity.type
_entity.pdbx_description
1 polymer ?
#
loop_
_entity_poly.entity_id
_entity_poly.type
_entity_poly.pdbx_seq_one_letter_code
_entity_poly.pdbx_strand_id
1 'polypeptide(L)'
;MKKYVVNKVEDNEHIYLITLLDYQTLITKSLKTLKLTLIGNNKKILIDAAIYSGMNEYRFIEATLTNEGTINFKNYKYVSIDERKLEFANKILKNNPLFLKTSILSNAKIREILQA
;
A
#
# COMPACT_ATOMS: atom_id res chain seq x y z
N MET A 1 6.18 -16.57 1.71
CA MET A 1 4.88 -15.89 1.57
C MET A 1 5.05 -14.59 0.79
N LYS A 2 4.02 -14.15 0.06
CA LYS A 2 4.01 -12.89 -0.69
C LYS A 2 4.02 -11.71 0.30
N LYS A 3 4.93 -10.75 0.12
CA LYS A 3 5.10 -9.61 1.06
C LYS A 3 4.25 -8.39 0.72
N TYR A 4 3.93 -8.22 -0.55
CA TYR A 4 3.17 -7.08 -1.07
C TYR A 4 2.55 -7.40 -2.44
N VAL A 5 1.63 -6.57 -2.88
CA VAL A 5 1.13 -6.51 -4.27
C VAL A 5 1.36 -5.11 -4.81
N VAL A 6 1.77 -5.02 -6.06
CA VAL A 6 1.91 -3.74 -6.77
C VAL A 6 0.79 -3.66 -7.80
N ASN A 7 0.03 -2.58 -7.78
CA ASN A 7 -0.97 -2.26 -8.79
C ASN A 7 -0.64 -0.90 -9.40
N LYS A 8 -0.87 -0.75 -10.70
CA LYS A 8 -0.86 0.58 -11.33
C LYS A 8 -2.11 1.33 -10.89
N VAL A 9 -1.98 2.64 -10.71
CA VAL A 9 -3.11 3.51 -10.40
C VAL A 9 -3.40 4.35 -11.64
N GLU A 10 -4.68 4.46 -11.98
CA GLU A 10 -5.15 5.36 -13.04
C GLU A 10 -5.42 6.74 -12.44
N ASP A 11 -4.38 7.35 -11.87
CA ASP A 11 -4.45 8.72 -11.36
C ASP A 11 -3.28 9.56 -11.87
N ASN A 12 -3.43 10.89 -11.86
CA ASN A 12 -2.40 11.82 -12.38
C ASN A 12 -1.25 12.06 -11.40
N GLU A 13 -1.40 11.63 -10.14
CA GLU A 13 -0.54 11.96 -9.00
C GLU A 13 0.36 10.83 -8.56
N HIS A 14 0.01 9.57 -8.78
CA HIS A 14 0.70 8.37 -8.33
C HIS A 14 0.73 7.33 -9.43
N ILE A 15 1.88 6.67 -9.56
CA ILE A 15 2.07 5.65 -10.59
C ILE A 15 1.58 4.28 -10.10
N TYR A 16 1.82 3.99 -8.81
CA TYR A 16 1.58 2.68 -8.22
C TYR A 16 0.94 2.79 -6.83
N LEU A 17 0.11 1.80 -6.52
CA LEU A 17 -0.36 1.46 -5.19
C LEU A 17 0.28 0.15 -4.77
N ILE A 18 1.08 0.19 -3.70
CA ILE A 18 1.77 -0.96 -3.13
C ILE A 18 1.04 -1.38 -1.87
N THR A 19 0.28 -2.47 -1.92
CA THR A 19 -0.43 -2.99 -0.75
C THR A 19 0.45 -4.00 -0.02
N LEU A 20 0.73 -3.75 1.24
CA LEU A 20 1.51 -4.67 2.06
C LEU A 20 0.66 -5.86 2.52
N LEU A 21 1.26 -7.06 2.48
CA LEU A 21 0.60 -8.32 2.82
C LEU A 21 1.30 -9.10 3.95
N ASP A 22 2.47 -8.66 4.41
CA ASP A 22 3.22 -9.29 5.49
C ASP A 22 3.39 -8.30 6.63
N TYR A 23 2.72 -8.48 7.77
CA TYR A 23 2.83 -7.57 8.91
C TYR A 23 4.12 -7.78 9.74
N GLN A 24 4.80 -8.91 9.58
CA GLN A 24 5.92 -9.31 10.46
C GLN A 24 7.24 -8.67 10.03
N THR A 25 7.41 -8.40 8.74
CA THR A 25 8.62 -7.77 8.21
C THR A 25 8.52 -6.26 8.26
N LEU A 26 9.57 -5.53 8.63
CA LEU A 26 9.58 -4.06 8.52
C LEU A 26 9.32 -3.60 7.07
N ILE A 27 8.51 -2.56 6.88
CA ILE A 27 8.11 -2.03 5.55
C ILE A 27 9.34 -1.76 4.68
N THR A 28 10.34 -1.08 5.22
CA THR A 28 11.59 -0.76 4.51
C THR A 28 12.31 -2.03 4.05
N LYS A 29 12.33 -3.08 4.87
CA LYS A 29 12.94 -4.37 4.52
C LYS A 29 12.10 -5.14 3.50
N SER A 30 10.77 -5.05 3.57
CA SER A 30 9.85 -5.65 2.60
C SER A 30 10.02 -5.06 1.20
N LEU A 31 10.29 -3.75 1.14
CA LEU A 31 10.30 -3.00 -0.12
C LEU A 31 11.70 -2.59 -0.62
N LYS A 32 12.77 -2.84 0.16
CA LYS A 32 14.16 -2.40 -0.17
C LYS A 32 14.62 -2.81 -1.57
N THR A 33 14.24 -4.00 -2.02
CA THR A 33 14.68 -4.58 -3.28
C THR A 33 13.65 -4.40 -4.40
N LEU A 34 12.52 -3.76 -4.12
CA LEU A 34 11.49 -3.50 -5.13
C LEU A 34 12.02 -2.42 -6.10
N LYS A 35 12.09 -2.79 -7.38
CA LYS A 35 12.36 -1.86 -8.49
C LYS A 35 11.09 -1.70 -9.31
N LEU A 36 10.68 -0.45 -9.51
CA LEU A 36 9.50 -0.07 -10.27
C LEU A 36 9.91 0.74 -11.49
N THR A 37 9.21 0.52 -12.59
CA THR A 37 9.41 1.31 -13.81
C THR A 37 8.85 2.71 -13.62
N LEU A 38 9.66 3.72 -13.88
CA LEU A 38 9.22 5.11 -13.94
C LEU A 38 8.27 5.30 -15.14
N ILE A 39 7.17 6.02 -14.93
CA ILE A 39 6.17 6.28 -15.97
C ILE A 39 6.00 7.80 -16.08
N GLY A 40 6.44 8.36 -17.21
CA GLY A 40 6.45 9.80 -17.45
C GLY A 40 7.35 10.54 -16.44
N ASN A 41 6.95 11.77 -16.10
CA ASN A 41 7.67 12.61 -15.12
C ASN A 41 7.21 12.38 -13.68
N ASN A 42 6.15 11.59 -13.47
CA ASN A 42 5.67 11.29 -12.14
C ASN A 42 6.61 10.28 -11.47
N LYS A 43 6.89 10.48 -10.18
CA LYS A 43 7.72 9.60 -9.36
C LYS A 43 7.03 9.19 -8.07
N LYS A 44 5.80 9.65 -7.83
CA LYS A 44 5.10 9.39 -6.58
C LYS A 44 4.40 8.04 -6.62
N ILE A 45 4.36 7.42 -5.45
CA ILE A 45 3.69 6.15 -5.21
C ILE A 45 2.91 6.23 -3.91
N LEU A 46 1.91 5.37 -3.79
CA LEU A 46 1.18 5.11 -2.55
C LEU A 46 1.56 3.73 -2.01
N ILE A 47 1.72 3.65 -0.71
CA ILE A 47 1.87 2.41 0.03
C ILE A 47 0.67 2.27 0.96
N ASP A 48 -0.08 1.16 0.83
CA ASP A 48 -1.18 0.80 1.73
C ASP A 48 -0.65 -0.12 2.83
N ALA A 49 -0.61 0.41 4.05
CA ALA A 49 -0.13 -0.23 5.26
C ALA A 49 -1.27 -0.67 6.19
N ALA A 50 -2.50 -0.88 5.68
CA ALA A 50 -3.67 -1.26 6.49
C ALA A 50 -3.41 -2.38 7.50
N ILE A 51 -2.63 -3.39 7.12
CA ILE A 51 -2.34 -4.54 7.97
C ILE A 51 -1.30 -4.26 9.08
N TYR A 52 -0.57 -3.14 9.01
CA TYR A 52 0.41 -2.68 10.00
C TYR A 52 -0.15 -1.59 10.92
N SER A 53 -0.82 -0.60 10.34
CA SER A 53 -1.25 0.61 11.06
C SER A 53 -2.74 0.63 11.38
N GLY A 54 -3.52 -0.24 10.72
CA GLY A 54 -4.97 -0.24 10.81
C GLY A 54 -5.64 0.66 9.77
N MET A 55 -6.95 0.83 9.92
CA MET A 55 -7.79 1.62 9.00
C MET A 55 -7.96 3.04 9.54
N ASN A 56 -6.85 3.78 9.62
CA ASN A 56 -6.76 5.13 10.18
C ASN A 56 -5.89 6.05 9.31
N GLU A 57 -5.61 7.25 9.80
CA GLU A 57 -4.80 8.27 9.11
C GLU A 57 -3.36 7.84 8.79
N TYR A 58 -2.85 6.77 9.41
CA TYR A 58 -1.52 6.23 9.17
C TYR A 58 -1.50 5.12 8.11
N ARG A 59 -2.65 4.78 7.52
CA ARG A 59 -2.78 3.70 6.52
C ARG A 59 -1.99 3.96 5.25
N PHE A 60 -2.11 5.14 4.68
CA PHE A 60 -1.53 5.43 3.38
C PHE A 60 -0.29 6.30 3.50
N ILE A 61 0.78 5.85 2.86
CA ILE A 61 2.06 6.54 2.84
C ILE A 61 2.36 6.94 1.39
N GLU A 62 2.54 8.23 1.14
CA GLU A 62 3.07 8.75 -0.11
C GLU A 62 4.59 8.78 -0.02
N ALA A 63 5.26 8.22 -1.03
CA ALA A 63 6.71 8.27 -1.18
C ALA A 63 7.09 8.55 -2.64
N THR A 64 8.36 8.81 -2.89
CA THR A 64 8.90 9.02 -4.24
C THR A 64 9.82 7.89 -4.67
N LEU A 65 9.93 7.65 -5.97
CA LEU A 65 10.92 6.77 -6.56
C LEU A 65 12.21 7.54 -6.84
N THR A 66 13.35 6.86 -6.66
CA THR A 66 14.65 7.31 -7.14
C THR A 66 14.73 7.19 -8.66
N ASN A 67 15.78 7.76 -9.27
CA ASN A 67 16.00 7.65 -10.72
C ASN A 67 16.23 6.19 -11.16
N GLU A 68 16.65 5.32 -10.24
CA GLU A 68 16.86 3.89 -10.46
C GLU A 68 15.58 3.06 -10.22
N GLY A 69 14.45 3.73 -9.95
CA GLY A 69 13.15 3.08 -9.74
C GLY A 69 12.97 2.41 -8.38
N THR A 70 13.84 2.69 -7.40
CA THR A 70 13.68 2.19 -6.02
C THR A 70 12.93 3.20 -5.16
N ILE A 71 12.33 2.77 -4.05
CA ILE A 71 11.58 3.67 -3.18
C ILE A 71 12.53 4.51 -2.32
N ASN A 72 12.33 5.82 -2.32
CA ASN A 72 13.03 6.75 -1.43
C ASN A 72 12.35 6.83 -0.06
N PHE A 73 12.83 6.06 0.90
CA PHE A 73 12.33 6.07 2.28
C PHE A 73 12.78 7.27 3.12
N LYS A 74 13.64 8.15 2.61
CA LYS A 74 14.09 9.33 3.37
C LYS A 74 13.04 10.44 3.43
N ASN A 75 12.13 10.46 2.45
CA ASN A 75 11.09 11.47 2.36
C ASN A 75 9.76 10.80 2.03
N TYR A 76 8.96 10.59 3.07
CA TYR A 76 7.61 10.04 2.98
C TYR A 76 6.68 10.84 3.87
N LYS A 77 5.38 10.78 3.58
CA LYS A 77 4.34 11.38 4.43
C LYS A 77 3.12 10.48 4.47
N TYR A 78 2.42 10.51 5.59
CA TYR A 78 1.08 9.93 5.68
C TYR A 78 0.08 10.83 4.96
N VAL A 79 -0.83 10.24 4.21
CA VAL A 79 -1.80 10.98 3.38
C VAL A 79 -3.19 10.38 3.52
N SER A 80 -4.20 11.24 3.42
CA SER A 80 -5.56 10.81 3.11
C SER A 80 -5.72 10.71 1.60
N ILE A 81 -6.49 9.73 1.14
CA ILE A 81 -6.79 9.52 -0.28
C ILE A 81 -8.29 9.68 -0.51
N ASP A 82 -8.68 9.93 -1.77
CA ASP A 82 -10.08 9.98 -2.15
C ASP A 82 -10.78 8.61 -2.06
N GLU A 83 -12.11 8.65 -2.06
CA GLU A 83 -12.97 7.47 -1.90
C GLU A 83 -12.73 6.41 -2.98
N ARG A 84 -12.48 6.80 -4.23
CA ARG A 84 -12.23 5.84 -5.32
C ARG A 84 -10.93 5.07 -5.11
N LYS A 85 -9.86 5.75 -4.69
CA LYS A 85 -8.59 5.09 -4.36
C LYS A 85 -8.73 4.21 -3.12
N LEU A 86 -9.53 4.64 -2.14
CA LEU A 86 -9.83 3.86 -0.94
C LEU A 86 -10.59 2.56 -1.28
N GLU A 87 -11.62 2.63 -2.10
CA GLU A 87 -12.37 1.48 -2.61
C GLU A 87 -11.45 0.50 -3.35
N PHE A 88 -10.59 1.01 -4.23
CA PHE A 88 -9.62 0.20 -4.96
C PHE A 88 -8.65 -0.51 -4.02
N ALA A 89 -8.12 0.19 -3.01
CA ALA A 89 -7.24 -0.40 -1.99
C ALA A 89 -7.95 -1.48 -1.17
N ASN A 90 -9.20 -1.23 -0.76
CA ASN A 90 -10.01 -2.22 -0.03
C ASN A 90 -10.30 -3.46 -0.87
N LYS A 91 -10.58 -3.30 -2.18
CA LYS A 91 -10.76 -4.42 -3.10
C LYS A 91 -9.52 -5.30 -3.21
N ILE A 92 -8.33 -4.71 -3.20
CA ILE A 92 -7.07 -5.49 -3.17
C ILE A 92 -6.99 -6.33 -1.90
N LEU A 93 -7.31 -5.75 -0.73
CA LEU A 93 -7.31 -6.47 0.55
C LEU A 93 -8.36 -7.60 0.57
N LYS A 94 -9.58 -7.33 0.09
CA LYS A 94 -10.65 -8.33 -0.02
C LYS A 94 -10.25 -9.54 -0.87
N ASN A 95 -9.51 -9.30 -1.96
CA ASN A 95 -8.97 -10.35 -2.84
C ASN A 95 -7.76 -11.10 -2.22
N ASN A 96 -7.26 -10.66 -1.07
CA ASN A 96 -6.11 -11.24 -0.37
C ASN A 96 -6.48 -11.58 1.10
N PRO A 97 -7.55 -12.36 1.35
CA PRO A 97 -8.15 -12.51 2.68
C PRO A 97 -7.26 -13.24 3.70
N LEU A 98 -6.32 -14.07 3.22
CA LEU A 98 -5.39 -14.81 4.08
C LEU A 98 -4.55 -13.88 4.95
N PHE A 99 -4.13 -12.74 4.39
CA PHE A 99 -3.22 -11.80 5.05
C PHE A 99 -3.95 -10.85 6.01
N LEU A 100 -5.24 -10.61 5.77
CA LEU A 100 -6.10 -9.86 6.69
C LEU A 100 -6.25 -10.59 8.03
N LYS A 101 -6.40 -11.92 8.01
CA LYS A 101 -6.56 -12.74 9.22
C LYS A 101 -5.33 -12.75 10.13
N THR A 102 -4.16 -12.43 9.57
CA THR A 102 -2.90 -12.35 10.33
C THR A 102 -2.53 -10.91 10.70
N SER A 103 -3.36 -9.92 10.36
CA SER A 103 -3.06 -8.50 10.57
C SER A 103 -3.39 -8.00 11.97
N ILE A 104 -3.05 -6.74 12.26
CA ILE A 104 -3.46 -6.07 13.51
C ILE A 104 -4.94 -5.63 13.52
N LEU A 105 -5.68 -5.83 12.42
CA LEU A 105 -7.06 -5.39 12.30
C LEU A 105 -8.00 -6.20 13.22
N SER A 106 -9.00 -5.53 13.79
CA SER A 106 -10.02 -6.21 14.56
C SER A 106 -10.87 -7.13 13.68
N ASN A 107 -11.39 -8.21 14.26
CA ASN A 107 -12.28 -9.15 13.55
C ASN A 107 -13.51 -8.44 12.94
N ALA A 108 -14.02 -7.39 13.58
CA ALA A 108 -15.11 -6.59 13.03
C ALA A 108 -14.69 -5.89 11.73
N LYS A 109 -13.51 -5.26 11.71
CA LYS A 109 -13.00 -4.55 10.54
C LYS A 109 -12.61 -5.50 9.40
N ILE A 110 -12.07 -6.68 9.73
CA ILE A 110 -11.82 -7.73 8.73
C ILE A 110 -13.14 -8.14 8.06
N ARG A 111 -14.21 -8.35 8.83
CA ARG A 111 -15.52 -8.70 8.26
C ARG A 111 -16.07 -7.61 7.34
N GLU A 112 -15.95 -6.34 7.74
CA GLU A 112 -16.34 -5.19 6.92
C GLU A 112 -15.65 -5.20 5.55
N ILE A 113 -14.32 -5.38 5.52
CA ILE A 113 -13.55 -5.44 4.25
C ILE A 113 -13.94 -6.65 3.41
N LEU A 114 -14.22 -7.80 4.03
CA LEU A 114 -14.58 -9.01 3.30
C LEU A 114 -16.02 -8.98 2.75
N GLN A 115 -16.90 -8.16 3.34
CA GLN A 115 -18.31 -8.04 2.97
C GLN A 115 -18.60 -6.85 2.04
N ALA A 116 -17.81 -5.78 2.09
CA ALA A 116 -17.87 -4.64 1.17
C ALA A 116 -17.47 -5.04 -0.26
#